data_AF-E4N7F0-F1
#
_entry.id   AF-E4N7F0-F1
#
_cell.length_a   1.000
_cell.length_b   1.000
_cell.length_c   1.000
_cell.angle_alpha   90.00
_cell.angle_beta   90.00
_cell.angle_gamma   90.00
#
_symmetry.space_group_name_H-M   'P 1'
#
loop_
_entity.id
_entity.type
_entity.pdbx_description
1 polymer ?
#
loop_
_entity_poly.entity_id
_entity_poly.type
_entity_poly.pdbx_seq_one_letter_code
_entity_poly.pdbx_strand_id
1 'polypeptide(L)'
;MVDVCYRRAGDDVYMIAYIQADRPASVDLYLWLKDGTGSTVLYPADKAVAWTGLAVRSTQVREETRIAVRLTKGAQYFVCFQDFPAGSPAPKIRNSTTGRQVGFTY
;
A
#
# COMPACT_ATOMS: atom_id res chain seq x y z
N MET A 1 7.23 3.90 13.09
CA MET A 1 6.53 4.79 12.14
C MET A 1 6.19 4.02 10.88
N VAL A 2 5.01 4.27 10.32
CA VAL A 2 4.58 3.65 9.07
C VAL A 2 4.08 4.75 8.14
N ASP A 3 4.47 4.75 6.87
CA ASP A 3 4.04 5.75 5.91
C ASP A 3 3.83 5.15 4.52
N VAL A 4 3.03 5.83 3.69
CA VAL A 4 2.71 5.39 2.34
C VAL A 4 2.88 6.54 1.35
N CYS A 5 3.48 6.24 0.20
CA CYS A 5 3.73 7.22 -0.85
C CYS A 5 3.50 6.58 -2.23
N TYR A 6 3.60 7.40 -3.27
CA TYR A 6 3.65 6.94 -4.65
C TYR A 6 4.81 7.61 -5.38
N ARG A 7 5.31 6.95 -6.42
CA ARG A 7 6.34 7.50 -7.32
C ARG A 7 5.90 7.31 -8.76
N ARG A 8 6.20 8.28 -9.62
CA ARG A 8 6.03 8.16 -11.06
C ARG A 8 7.35 8.03 -11.78
N ALA A 9 7.37 7.22 -12.84
CA ALA A 9 8.47 7.15 -13.80
C ALA A 9 7.86 7.03 -15.21
N GLY A 10 7.75 8.15 -15.91
CA GLY A 10 6.98 8.20 -17.16
C GLY A 10 5.50 7.89 -16.90
N ASP A 11 4.94 6.96 -17.67
CA ASP A 11 3.57 6.46 -17.49
C ASP A 11 3.43 5.42 -16.36
N ASP A 12 4.54 5.03 -15.72
CA ASP A 12 4.49 4.05 -14.63
C ASP A 12 4.29 4.72 -13.27
N VAL A 13 3.36 4.16 -12.49
CA VAL A 13 3.12 4.55 -11.10
C VAL A 13 3.50 3.39 -10.19
N TYR A 14 4.19 3.71 -9.09
CA TYR A 14 4.63 2.78 -8.06
C TYR A 14 3.99 3.17 -6.75
N MET A 15 3.51 2.18 -6.01
CA MET A 15 3.09 2.33 -4.61
C MET A 15 4.28 1.99 -3.72
N ILE A 16 4.51 2.79 -2.69
CA ILE A 16 5.64 2.64 -1.78
C ILE A 16 5.12 2.62 -0.34
N ALA A 17 5.56 1.65 0.45
CA ALA A 17 5.39 1.64 1.89
C ALA A 17 6.73 1.81 2.60
N TYR A 18 6.71 2.61 3.65
CA TYR A 18 7.84 2.82 4.56
C TYR A 18 7.47 2.34 5.95
N ILE A 19 8.27 1.46 6.54
CA ILE A 19 8.01 0.90 7.88
C ILE A 19 9.25 0.95 8.73
N GLN A 20 9.07 1.38 9.98
CA GLN A 20 10.10 1.46 11.00
C GLN A 20 9.50 1.11 12.36
N ALA A 21 10.25 0.45 13.22
CA ALA A 21 9.81 0.15 14.58
C ALA A 21 10.94 0.44 15.58
N ASP A 22 10.61 1.01 16.73
CA ASP A 22 11.61 1.36 17.76
C ASP A 22 12.23 0.12 18.42
N ARG A 23 11.57 -1.03 18.30
CA ARG A 23 12.06 -2.35 18.71
C ARG A 23 11.94 -3.32 17.54
N PRO A 24 12.84 -4.31 17.43
CA PRO A 24 12.72 -5.37 16.44
C PRO A 24 11.34 -6.03 16.51
N ALA A 25 10.65 -6.09 15.37
CA ALA A 25 9.34 -6.72 15.23
C ALA A 25 9.22 -7.38 13.86
N SER A 26 8.19 -8.22 13.70
CA SER A 26 7.81 -8.81 12.41
C SER A 26 6.38 -8.38 12.07
N VAL A 27 6.18 -7.88 10.86
CA VAL A 27 4.90 -7.33 10.41
C VAL A 27 4.46 -7.90 9.06
N ASP A 28 3.15 -8.00 8.88
CA ASP A 28 2.52 -8.24 7.59
C ASP A 28 1.97 -6.92 7.05
N LEU A 29 2.33 -6.60 5.81
CA LEU A 29 1.95 -5.36 5.14
C LEU A 29 1.00 -5.64 4.00
N TYR A 30 0.02 -4.77 3.83
CA TYR A 30 -0.98 -4.85 2.76
C TYR A 30 -1.10 -3.50 2.08
N LEU A 31 -0.91 -3.47 0.75
CA LEU A 31 -1.07 -2.30 -0.09
C LEU A 31 -2.09 -2.57 -1.20
N TRP A 32 -2.94 -1.59 -1.44
CA TRP A 32 -3.92 -1.64 -2.53
C TRP A 32 -4.22 -0.24 -3.04
N LEU A 33 -4.83 -0.16 -4.22
CA LEU A 33 -5.24 1.10 -4.82
C LEU A 33 -6.76 1.26 -4.68
N LYS A 34 -7.24 2.49 -4.51
CA LYS A 34 -8.65 2.84 -4.67
C LYS A 34 -8.81 3.91 -5.75
N ASP A 35 -9.97 3.93 -6.39
CA ASP A 35 -10.36 5.05 -7.25
C ASP A 35 -10.67 6.33 -6.44
N GLY A 36 -10.84 7.45 -7.14
CA GLY A 36 -11.11 8.77 -6.55
C GLY A 36 -12.41 8.85 -5.74
N THR A 37 -13.30 7.87 -5.86
CA THR A 37 -14.51 7.77 -5.02
C THR A 37 -14.24 7.10 -3.69
N GLY A 38 -13.06 6.46 -3.53
CA GLY A 38 -12.72 5.65 -2.37
C GLY A 38 -13.53 4.36 -2.24
N SER A 39 -14.37 4.04 -3.23
CA SER A 39 -15.35 2.95 -3.18
C SER A 39 -14.88 1.70 -3.91
N THR A 40 -14.11 1.84 -4.99
CA THR A 40 -13.61 0.69 -5.76
C THR A 40 -12.17 0.41 -5.41
N VAL A 41 -11.89 -0.81 -4.93
CA VAL A 41 -10.52 -1.32 -4.81
C VAL A 41 -10.03 -1.74 -6.19
N LEU A 42 -8.96 -1.09 -6.64
CA LEU A 42 -8.22 -1.45 -7.84
C LEU A 42 -7.03 -2.30 -7.38
N TYR A 43 -7.03 -3.57 -7.75
CA TYR A 43 -5.93 -4.46 -7.38
C TYR A 43 -4.76 -4.29 -8.35
N PRO A 44 -3.55 -3.98 -7.88
CA PRO A 44 -2.38 -3.77 -8.75
C PRO A 44 -2.03 -4.98 -9.61
N ALA A 45 -2.37 -6.20 -9.15
CA ALA A 45 -2.16 -7.48 -9.83
C ALA A 45 -3.17 -8.54 -9.32
N ASP A 46 -4.47 -8.33 -9.56
CA ASP A 46 -5.63 -9.19 -9.19
C ASP A 46 -5.93 -9.35 -7.68
N LYS A 47 -4.96 -9.06 -6.81
CA LYS A 47 -5.09 -9.01 -5.35
C LYS A 47 -4.30 -7.84 -4.78
N ALA A 48 -4.50 -7.55 -3.49
CA ALA A 48 -3.65 -6.59 -2.80
C ALA A 48 -2.23 -7.12 -2.73
N VAL A 49 -1.26 -6.20 -2.79
CA VAL A 49 0.13 -6.56 -2.60
C VAL A 49 0.33 -6.79 -1.11
N ALA A 50 0.93 -7.94 -0.79
CA ALA A 50 1.21 -8.31 0.58
C ALA A 50 2.67 -8.70 0.73
N TRP A 51 3.29 -8.22 1.80
CA TRP A 51 4.60 -8.65 2.25
C TRP A 51 4.45 -9.18 3.67
N THR A 52 4.70 -10.47 3.88
CA THR A 52 4.46 -11.12 5.16
C THR A 52 5.76 -11.42 5.90
N GLY A 53 5.75 -11.29 7.22
CA GLY A 53 6.89 -11.60 8.07
C GLY A 53 8.07 -10.63 7.90
N LEU A 54 7.81 -9.38 7.53
CA LEU A 54 8.86 -8.38 7.34
C LEU A 54 9.50 -8.02 8.67
N ALA A 55 10.81 -8.26 8.76
CA ALA A 55 11.61 -7.85 9.90
C ALA A 55 11.82 -6.33 9.89
N VAL A 56 11.20 -5.63 10.84
CA VAL A 56 11.30 -4.18 10.99
C VAL A 56 12.11 -3.85 12.23
N ARG A 57 12.98 -2.85 12.10
CA ARG A 57 13.89 -2.39 13.16
C ARG A 57 13.88 -0.85 13.18
N SER A 58 14.81 -0.26 13.93
CA SER A 58 14.98 1.19 13.99
C SER A 58 15.37 1.80 12.63
N THR A 59 15.93 1.02 11.71
CA THR A 59 16.13 1.41 10.31
C THR A 59 14.83 1.25 9.52
N GLN A 60 14.46 2.28 8.76
CA GLN A 60 13.29 2.25 7.89
C GLN A 60 13.47 1.23 6.75
N VAL A 61 12.49 0.36 6.60
CA VAL A 61 12.33 -0.57 5.47
C VAL A 61 11.44 0.11 4.43
N ARG A 62 11.82 -0.03 3.15
CA ARG A 62 11.08 0.51 2.00
C ARG A 62 10.68 -0.63 1.07
N GLU A 63 9.39 -0.83 0.89
CA GLU A 63 8.82 -1.77 -0.07
C GLU A 63 8.12 -1.02 -1.20
N GLU A 64 8.36 -1.40 -2.45
CA GLU A 64 7.69 -0.81 -3.60
C GLU A 64 7.13 -1.85 -4.56
N THR A 65 6.03 -1.48 -5.21
CA THR A 65 5.40 -2.31 -6.24
C THR A 65 4.81 -1.43 -7.33
N ARG A 66 4.92 -1.86 -8.59
CA ARG A 66 4.34 -1.15 -9.73
C ARG A 66 2.83 -1.38 -9.76
N ILE A 67 2.07 -0.33 -10.07
CA ILE A 67 0.66 -0.44 -10.40
C ILE A 67 0.55 -1.02 -11.81
N ALA A 68 0.21 -2.31 -11.93
CA ALA A 68 0.10 -2.96 -13.24
C ALA A 68 -1.29 -2.81 -13.89
N VAL A 69 -2.24 -2.18 -13.19
CA VAL A 69 -3.54 -1.81 -13.78
C VAL A 69 -3.44 -0.53 -14.59
N ARG A 70 -4.19 -0.47 -15.68
CA ARG A 70 -4.27 0.72 -16.52
C ARG A 70 -5.01 1.83 -15.76
N LEU A 71 -4.31 2.94 -15.53
CA LEU A 71 -4.87 4.14 -14.93
C LEU A 71 -5.40 5.09 -16.01
N THR A 72 -6.43 5.86 -15.64
CA THR A 72 -7.08 6.86 -16.50
C THR A 72 -6.47 8.22 -16.23
N LYS A 73 -5.95 8.88 -17.27
CA LYS A 73 -5.34 10.22 -17.15
C LYS A 73 -6.38 11.22 -16.65
N GLY A 74 -5.99 12.06 -15.71
CA GLY A 74 -6.84 13.04 -15.02
C GLY A 74 -7.69 12.48 -13.88
N ALA A 75 -7.69 11.15 -13.66
CA ALA A 75 -8.46 10.54 -12.58
C ALA A 75 -7.68 10.55 -11.25
N GLN A 76 -8.42 10.73 -10.15
CA GLN A 76 -7.87 10.62 -8.81
C GLN A 76 -7.81 9.15 -8.37
N TYR A 77 -6.78 8.82 -7.61
CA TYR A 77 -6.56 7.52 -7.00
C TYR A 77 -6.01 7.69 -5.59
N PHE A 78 -6.20 6.67 -4.75
CA PHE A 78 -5.63 6.61 -3.41
C PHE A 78 -4.81 5.34 -3.25
N VAL A 79 -3.53 5.48 -2.91
CA VAL A 79 -2.72 4.36 -2.43
C VAL A 79 -3.11 4.14 -0.97
N CYS A 80 -3.56 2.94 -0.65
CA CYS A 80 -3.97 2.55 0.69
C CYS A 80 -3.00 1.54 1.28
N PHE A 81 -2.88 1.59 2.60
CA PHE A 81 -1.92 0.84 3.36
C PHE A 81 -2.50 0.34 4.68
N GLN A 82 -2.15 -0.89 5.07
CA GLN A 82 -2.39 -1.41 6.40
C GLN A 82 -1.31 -2.40 6.84
N ASP A 83 -0.89 -2.32 8.09
CA ASP A 83 0.04 -3.26 8.73
C ASP A 83 -0.62 -4.02 9.89
N PHE A 84 -0.13 -5.24 10.12
CA PHE A 84 -0.50 -6.09 11.24
C PHE A 84 0.73 -6.80 11.82
N PRO A 85 0.72 -7.26 13.08
CA PRO A 85 1.70 -8.20 13.57
C PRO A 85 1.78 -9.43 12.67
N ALA A 86 2.98 -9.95 12.42
CA ALA A 86 3.17 -11.10 11.53
C ALA A 86 2.33 -12.32 11.96
N GLY A 87 1.67 -12.95 11.00
CA GLY A 87 0.77 -14.09 11.22
C GLY A 87 -0.66 -13.70 11.58
N SER A 88 -0.99 -12.41 11.59
CA SER A 88 -2.37 -11.95 11.76
C SER A 88 -3.24 -12.36 10.56
N PRO A 89 -4.55 -12.58 10.75
CA PRO A 89 -5.46 -12.81 9.63
C PRO A 89 -5.41 -11.67 8.61
N ALA A 90 -5.35 -12.02 7.32
CA ALA A 90 -5.34 -11.03 6.26
C ALA A 90 -6.61 -10.15 6.30
N PRO A 91 -6.49 -8.83 6.09
CA PRO A 91 -7.62 -7.92 6.18
C PRO A 91 -8.63 -8.15 5.04
N LYS A 92 -9.92 -7.96 5.35
CA LYS A 92 -10.98 -7.88 4.34
C LYS A 92 -10.98 -6.51 3.66
N ILE A 93 -10.06 -6.33 2.71
CA ILE A 93 -9.76 -5.04 2.05
C ILE A 93 -10.98 -4.39 1.37
N ARG A 94 -11.92 -5.20 0.85
CA ARG A 94 -13.12 -4.72 0.14
C ARG A 94 -13.98 -3.73 0.94
N ASN A 95 -13.91 -3.76 2.28
CA ASN A 95 -14.77 -2.96 3.15
C ASN A 95 -13.99 -1.98 4.06
N SER A 96 -12.66 -1.87 3.92
CA SER A 96 -11.87 -1.10 4.90
C SER A 96 -11.67 0.35 4.48
N THR A 97 -12.13 1.28 5.34
CA THR A 97 -11.86 2.73 5.32
C THR A 97 -10.80 3.15 6.34
N THR A 98 -10.21 2.21 7.08
CA THR A 98 -9.39 2.48 8.28
C THR A 98 -7.88 2.43 8.04
N GLY A 99 -7.42 2.14 6.82
CA GLY A 99 -6.01 2.16 6.46
C GLY A 99 -5.47 3.59 6.26
N ARG A 100 -4.14 3.75 6.33
CA ARG A 100 -3.48 4.99 5.90
C ARG A 100 -3.65 5.13 4.39
N GLN A 101 -3.81 6.36 3.88
CA GLN A 101 -3.96 6.58 2.45
C GLN A 101 -3.30 7.87 1.99
N VAL A 102 -2.80 7.86 0.75
CA VAL A 102 -2.26 9.04 0.05
C VAL A 102 -2.91 9.15 -1.33
N GLY A 103 -3.41 10.33 -1.66
CA GLY A 103 -4.08 10.61 -2.92
C GLY A 103 -3.12 11.08 -4.01
N PHE A 104 -3.43 10.76 -5.26
CA PHE A 104 -2.76 11.31 -6.45
C PHE A 104 -3.68 11.38 -7.66
N THR A 105 -3.42 12.32 -8.58
CA THR A 105 -4.17 12.47 -9.84
C THR A 105 -3.32 11.98 -11.00
N TYR A 106 -3.61 10.81 -11.59
CA TYR A 106 -2.76 10.19 -12.62
C TYR A 106 -2.63 11.05 -13.87
#